data_AF-A0A7C3VTV2-F1
#
_entry.id   AF-A0A7C3VTV2-F1
#
_cell.length_a   1.000
_cell.length_b   1.000
_cell.length_c   1.000
_cell.angle_alpha   90.00
_cell.angle_beta   90.00
_cell.angle_gamma   90.00
#
_symmetry.space_group_name_H-M   'P 1'
#
loop_
_entity.id
_entity.type
_entity.pdbx_description
1 polymer ?
#
loop_
_entity_poly.entity_id
_entity_poly.type
_entity_poly.pdbx_seq_one_letter_code
_entity_poly.pdbx_strand_id
1 'polypeptide(L)'
;MTFEWMKIPYSLLTLFIVLNYGLLMTAIIAKIGARAGRRIGIPFYQNYIDLLKNYALRSKITHGYMFYLGPVFRLTGGIGLLLFVPTIYGSEMFS
;
A
#
# COMPACT_ATOMS: atom_id res chain seq x y z
N MET A 1 19.59 -6.99 21.72
CA MET A 1 18.94 -6.86 20.39
C MET A 1 19.82 -7.54 19.36
N THR A 2 19.74 -8.86 19.22
CA THR A 2 20.43 -9.55 18.12
C THR A 2 19.74 -9.15 16.81
N PHE A 3 20.53 -8.62 15.88
CA PHE A 3 20.05 -8.33 14.54
C PHE A 3 19.97 -9.66 13.80
N GLU A 4 18.80 -10.26 13.81
CA GLU A 4 18.55 -11.46 13.03
C GLU A 4 18.24 -11.03 11.61
N TRP A 5 19.09 -11.47 10.68
CA TRP A 5 18.92 -11.25 9.24
C TRP A 5 17.55 -11.67 8.71
N MET A 6 16.86 -12.57 9.44
CA MET A 6 15.49 -13.00 9.18
C MET A 6 14.44 -11.88 9.31
N LYS A 7 14.70 -10.81 10.07
CA LYS A 7 13.76 -9.68 10.23
C LYS A 7 13.53 -8.91 8.92
N ILE A 8 14.52 -8.89 8.04
CA ILE A 8 14.46 -8.17 6.76
C ILE A 8 13.44 -8.83 5.79
N PRO A 9 13.52 -10.13 5.48
CA PRO A 9 12.52 -10.76 4.62
C PRO A 9 11.12 -10.74 5.23
N TYR A 10 10.97 -10.89 6.55
CA TYR A 10 9.64 -10.78 7.19
C TYR A 10 9.05 -9.38 7.07
N SER A 11 9.85 -8.33 7.27
CA SER A 11 9.35 -6.95 7.12
C SER A 11 8.96 -6.63 5.67
N LEU A 12 9.73 -7.11 4.68
CA LEU A 12 9.35 -7.00 3.26
C LEU A 12 8.07 -7.78 2.93
N LEU A 13 7.92 -8.98 3.50
CA LEU A 13 6.72 -9.79 3.34
C LEU A 13 5.49 -9.10 3.94
N THR A 14 5.61 -8.49 5.12
CA THR A 14 4.54 -7.67 5.71
C THR A 14 4.12 -6.55 4.78
N LEU A 15 5.08 -5.80 4.22
CA LEU A 15 4.78 -4.71 3.31
C LEU A 15 4.09 -5.20 2.04
N PHE A 16 4.51 -6.34 1.50
CA PHE A 16 3.89 -6.94 0.33
C PHE A 16 2.44 -7.36 0.60
N ILE A 17 2.17 -8.00 1.73
CA ILE A 17 0.81 -8.41 2.12
C ILE A 17 -0.09 -7.18 2.30
N VAL A 18 0.37 -6.19 3.04
CA VAL A 18 -0.42 -4.98 3.33
C VAL A 18 -0.70 -4.19 2.06
N LEU A 19 0.27 -4.06 1.16
CA LEU A 19 0.08 -3.37 -0.11
C LEU A 19 -1.02 -4.04 -0.93
N ASN A 20 -0.99 -5.36 -1.07
CA ASN A 20 -2.02 -6.11 -1.80
C ASN A 20 -3.39 -6.00 -1.11
N TYR A 21 -3.42 -6.14 0.21
CA TYR A 21 -4.65 -5.99 0.99
C TYR A 21 -5.26 -4.60 0.81
N GLY A 22 -4.46 -3.53 0.86
CA GLY A 22 -4.92 -2.15 0.67
C GLY A 22 -5.52 -1.90 -0.71
N LEU A 23 -4.88 -2.43 -1.77
CA LEU A 23 -5.38 -2.32 -3.14
C LEU A 23 -6.70 -3.07 -3.36
N LEU A 24 -6.82 -4.27 -2.77
CA LEU A 24 -8.07 -5.05 -2.83
C LEU A 24 -9.18 -4.39 -2.00
N MET A 25 -8.87 -3.93 -0.79
CA MET A 25 -9.84 -3.29 0.10
C MET A 25 -10.44 -2.04 -0.53
N THR A 26 -9.61 -1.19 -1.14
CA THR A 26 -10.09 0.00 -1.86
C THR A 26 -10.99 -0.35 -3.05
N ALA A 27 -10.69 -1.42 -3.79
CA ALA A 27 -11.54 -1.89 -4.88
C ALA A 27 -12.90 -2.42 -4.37
N ILE A 28 -12.89 -3.14 -3.24
CA ILE A 28 -14.11 -3.64 -2.59
C ILE A 28 -14.97 -2.48 -2.09
N ILE A 29 -14.38 -1.49 -1.41
CA ILE A 29 -15.10 -0.30 -0.93
C ILE A 29 -15.75 0.43 -2.11
N ALA A 30 -15.02 0.67 -3.19
CA ALA A 30 -15.56 1.32 -4.38
C ALA A 30 -16.70 0.50 -5.02
N LYS A 31 -16.59 -0.84 -5.02
CA LYS A 31 -17.63 -1.73 -5.52
C LYS A 31 -18.87 -1.71 -4.63
N ILE A 32 -18.72 -1.69 -3.31
CA ILE A 32 -19.84 -1.57 -2.36
C ILE A 32 -20.53 -0.22 -2.54
N GLY A 33 -19.77 0.87 -2.62
CA GLY A 33 -20.32 2.21 -2.87
C GLY A 33 -21.11 2.29 -4.19
N ALA A 34 -20.59 1.69 -5.25
CA ALA A 34 -21.29 1.63 -6.54
C ALA A 34 -22.60 0.81 -6.45
N ARG A 35 -22.61 -0.32 -5.72
CA ARG A 35 -23.81 -1.13 -5.50
C ARG A 35 -24.87 -0.40 -4.67
N ALA A 36 -24.46 0.35 -3.64
CA ALA A 36 -25.35 1.21 -2.88
C ALA A 36 -26.05 2.25 -3.79
N GLY A 37 -25.32 2.77 -4.79
CA GLY A 37 -25.84 3.62 -5.85
C GLY A 37 -26.52 2.89 -7.01
N ARG A 38 -26.86 1.59 -6.89
CA ARG A 38 -27.49 0.75 -7.93
C ARG A 38 -26.68 0.63 -9.24
N ARG A 39 -25.36 0.54 -9.16
CA ARG A 39 -24.45 0.30 -10.31
C ARG A 39 -23.57 -0.94 -10.08
N ILE A 40 -23.17 -1.62 -11.15
CA ILE A 40 -22.37 -2.88 -11.10
C ILE A 40 -20.96 -2.65 -10.52
N GLY A 41 -20.45 -1.41 -10.59
CA GLY A 41 -19.19 -1.00 -9.98
C GLY A 41 -17.94 -1.50 -10.71
N ILE A 42 -16.80 -1.27 -10.08
CA ILE A 42 -15.44 -1.52 -10.61
C ILE A 42 -15.04 -2.99 -10.37
N PRO A 43 -14.26 -3.64 -11.27
CA PRO A 43 -13.72 -4.99 -11.04
C PRO A 43 -12.63 -5.00 -9.95
N PHE A 44 -12.43 -6.15 -9.30
CA PHE A 44 -11.53 -6.28 -8.14
C PHE A 44 -10.06 -5.97 -8.44
N TYR A 45 -9.63 -6.14 -9.68
CA TYR A 45 -8.24 -5.92 -10.13
C TYR A 45 -7.99 -4.52 -10.71
N GLN A 46 -9.01 -3.65 -10.81
CA GLN A 46 -8.86 -2.35 -11.48
C GLN A 46 -7.76 -1.49 -10.84
N ASN A 47 -7.69 -1.46 -9.51
CA ASN A 47 -6.71 -0.64 -8.80
C ASN A 47 -5.26 -1.02 -9.12
N TYR A 48 -5.01 -2.28 -9.48
CA TYR A 48 -3.69 -2.73 -9.95
C TYR A 48 -3.37 -2.20 -11.35
N ILE A 49 -4.37 -2.20 -12.25
CA ILE A 49 -4.23 -1.62 -13.61
C ILE A 49 -4.02 -0.11 -13.53
N ASP A 50 -4.77 0.57 -12.65
CA ASP A 50 -4.65 2.02 -12.45
C ASP A 50 -3.29 2.40 -11.88
N LEU A 51 -2.74 1.59 -10.96
CA LEU A 51 -1.39 1.79 -10.44
C LEU A 51 -0.36 1.72 -11.57
N LEU A 52 -0.40 0.67 -12.40
CA LEU A 52 0.50 0.50 -13.54
C LEU A 52 0.36 1.66 -14.54
N LYS A 53 -0.87 2.03 -14.86
CA LYS A 53 -1.18 3.15 -15.75
C LYS A 53 -0.61 4.46 -15.21
N ASN A 54 -0.77 4.74 -13.91
CA ASN A 54 -0.29 5.98 -13.30
C ASN A 54 1.24 6.09 -13.35
N TYR A 55 1.97 4.97 -13.21
CA TYR A 55 3.43 4.96 -13.39
C TYR A 55 3.86 5.16 -14.84
N ALA A 56 3.05 4.72 -15.81
CA ALA A 56 3.33 4.91 -17.23
C ALA A 56 3.07 6.34 -17.72
N LEU A 57 2.28 7.13 -17.00
CA LEU A 57 1.96 8.50 -17.36
C LEU A 57 3.11 9.45 -16.98
N ARG A 58 3.59 10.23 -17.96
CA ARG A 58 4.60 11.27 -17.72
C ARG A 58 3.93 12.55 -17.22
N SER A 59 4.27 12.98 -16.01
CA SER A 59 3.84 14.28 -15.51
C SER A 59 4.66 15.41 -16.16
N LYS A 60 3.99 16.49 -16.57
CA LYS A 60 4.61 17.73 -17.08
C LYS A 60 4.68 18.84 -16.02
N ILE A 61 4.06 18.62 -14.86
CA ILE A 61 3.94 19.60 -13.80
C ILE A 61 5.14 19.47 -12.88
N THR A 62 5.97 20.51 -12.85
CA THR A 62 7.10 20.62 -11.93
C THR A 62 6.82 21.79 -10.98
N HIS A 63 6.98 21.52 -9.69
CA HIS A 63 7.02 22.54 -8.64
C HIS A 63 8.33 22.34 -7.87
N GLY A 64 8.67 23.26 -6.96
CA GLY A 64 9.90 23.19 -6.17
C GLY A 64 10.07 21.86 -5.40
N TYR A 65 11.25 21.65 -4.81
CA TYR A 65 11.65 20.38 -4.20
C TYR A 65 10.61 19.72 -3.28
N MET A 66 9.87 20.50 -2.49
CA MET A 66 8.85 19.98 -1.57
C MET A 66 7.70 19.24 -2.27
N PHE A 67 7.37 19.58 -3.53
CA PHE A 67 6.34 18.89 -4.30
C PHE A 67 6.68 17.42 -4.55
N TYR A 68 7.97 17.13 -4.78
CA TYR A 68 8.45 15.75 -4.95
C TYR A 68 8.67 15.05 -3.61
N LEU A 69 9.12 15.77 -2.59
CA LEU A 69 9.41 15.19 -1.27
C LEU A 69 8.16 14.88 -0.44
N GLY A 70 7.07 15.63 -0.59
CA GLY A 70 5.83 15.42 0.17
C GLY A 70 5.26 13.99 0.05
N PRO A 71 5.06 13.46 -1.17
CA PRO A 71 4.62 12.08 -1.37
C PRO A 71 5.59 11.05 -0.78
N VAL A 72 6.91 11.29 -0.88
CA VAL A 72 7.94 10.41 -0.33
C VAL A 72 7.83 10.35 1.19
N PHE A 73 7.74 11.49 1.87
CA PHE A 73 7.60 11.53 3.32
C PHE A 73 6.32 10.86 3.81
N ARG A 74 5.21 11.03 3.09
CA ARG A 74 3.95 10.34 3.42
C ARG A 74 4.10 8.83 3.34
N LEU A 75 4.75 8.32 2.29
CA LEU A 75 4.99 6.89 2.13
C LEU A 75 5.95 6.35 3.20
N THR A 76 7.07 7.04 3.43
CA THR A 76 8.06 6.63 4.44
C THR A 76 7.46 6.65 5.85
N GLY A 77 6.70 7.69 6.21
CA GLY A 77 6.03 7.78 7.51
C GLY A 77 4.98 6.69 7.72
N GLY A 78 4.17 6.40 6.70
CA GLY A 78 3.17 5.32 6.76
C GLY A 78 3.80 3.94 6.89
N ILE A 79 4.85 3.66 6.12
CA ILE A 79 5.62 2.41 6.19
C ILE A 79 6.30 2.29 7.55
N GLY A 80 6.93 3.36 8.04
CA GLY A 80 7.62 3.39 9.33
C GLY A 80 6.67 3.05 10.48
N LEU A 81 5.51 3.69 10.55
CA LEU A 81 4.49 3.38 11.56
C LEU A 81 4.02 1.93 11.50
N LEU A 82 3.83 1.39 10.29
CA LEU A 82 3.37 0.01 10.12
C LEU A 82 4.38 -1.01 10.66
N LEU A 83 5.67 -0.78 10.44
CA LEU A 83 6.73 -1.68 10.91
C LEU A 83 6.87 -1.71 12.43
N PHE A 84 6.37 -0.69 13.14
CA PHE A 84 6.32 -0.70 14.61
C PHE A 84 5.13 -1.49 15.16
N VAL A 85 4.13 -1.83 14.34
CA VAL A 85 2.98 -2.64 14.77
C VAL A 85 3.31 -4.13 14.59
N PRO A 86 3.21 -4.96 15.64
CA PRO A 86 3.51 -6.40 15.55
C PRO A 86 2.39 -7.13 14.78
N THR A 87 2.50 -7.13 13.47
CA THR A 87 1.53 -7.77 12.54
C THR A 87 1.97 -9.16 12.12
N ILE A 88 3.28 -9.40 11.95
CA ILE A 88 3.86 -10.70 11.57
C ILE A 88 5.03 -11.05 12.48
N TYR A 89 5.98 -10.14 12.67
CA TYR A 89 7.11 -10.34 13.57
C TYR A 89 6.67 -10.18 15.04
N GLY A 90 6.72 -11.25 15.83
CA GLY A 90 6.26 -11.29 17.23
C GLY A 90 4.82 -11.78 17.45
N SER A 91 4.16 -12.32 16.42
CA SER A 91 2.89 -13.06 16.54
C SER A 91 3.16 -14.50 16.94
N GLU A 92 2.32 -15.10 17.80
CA GLU A 92 2.46 -16.51 18.24
C GLU A 92 2.48 -17.51 17.06
N MET A 93 1.97 -17.12 15.90
CA MET A 93 1.98 -17.92 14.66
C MET A 93 3.35 -17.96 13.95
N PHE A 94 4.27 -17.05 14.28
CA PHE A 94 5.60 -16.92 13.65
C PHE A 94 6.73 -16.77 14.69
N SER A 95 6.48 -17.15 15.95
CA SER A 95 7.48 -17.21 17.03
C SER A 95 8.42 -18.41 16.89
#